data_AF-A0A7S1CXK8-F1
#
_entry.id   AF-A0A7S1CXK8-F1
#
_cell.length_a   1.000
_cell.length_b   1.000
_cell.length_c   1.000
_cell.angle_alpha   90.00
_cell.angle_beta   90.00
_cell.angle_gamma   90.00
#
_symmetry.space_group_name_H-M   'P 1'
#
loop_
_entity.id
_entity.type
_entity.pdbx_description
1 polymer ?
#
loop_
_entity_poly.entity_id
_entity_poly.type
_entity_poly.pdbx_seq_one_letter_code
_entity_poly.pdbx_strand_id
1 'polypeptide(L)'
;SLFIYPYMLVLKTCGTTTLLRCIATLIDLGRKLGLEIDWVGYSRKNFSFPGDQAFPHQSFHQELDYLNGHRNLCERLDGSGYTLGPVTSDHWFVFVADHTVRSNLVDTDRVLDIMMFDIDPSIAQIFYYDSYEKNEDETKDDEIARISRRQTCQSGIDTLCPGAIIDARAFEPCGYSMNAVLFRSYSTIHITPERSSSYASFETNQKVSSYRSLINNVVRTFRPKRFVMTLMADEGGLLEMKENPWTNSAAAARIVVPGERGQMAFKRSNVASIKVEGDCCCMMGNWTLVEDDARRMRAEKVRGMSVS
;
A
#
# COMPACT_ATOMS: atom_id res chain seq x y z
N SER A 1 -4.92 9.10 -1.28
CA SER A 1 -3.97 9.75 -2.20
C SER A 1 -4.49 9.73 -3.62
N LEU A 2 -4.19 10.76 -4.40
CA LEU A 2 -4.56 10.88 -5.81
C LEU A 2 -3.33 11.33 -6.60
N PHE A 3 -2.93 10.53 -7.59
CA PHE A 3 -1.84 10.84 -8.51
C PHE A 3 -2.41 10.92 -9.92
N ILE A 4 -2.13 12.02 -10.62
CA ILE A 4 -2.63 12.28 -11.97
C ILE A 4 -1.44 12.40 -12.91
N TYR A 5 -1.42 11.58 -13.94
CA TYR A 5 -0.46 11.59 -15.04
C TYR A 5 -1.20 11.95 -16.35
N PRO A 6 -0.48 12.21 -17.45
CA PRO A 6 -1.13 12.57 -18.72
C PRO A 6 -2.19 11.56 -19.20
N TYR A 7 -1.97 10.27 -18.97
CA TYR A 7 -2.86 9.18 -19.43
C TYR A 7 -3.15 8.11 -18.36
N MET A 8 -2.84 8.39 -17.09
CA MET A 8 -3.05 7.46 -15.98
C MET A 8 -3.49 8.21 -14.74
N LEU A 9 -4.37 7.60 -13.95
CA LEU A 9 -4.77 8.10 -12.65
C LEU A 9 -4.69 6.97 -11.63
N VAL A 10 -4.09 7.27 -10.48
CA VAL A 10 -4.05 6.35 -9.33
C VAL A 10 -4.77 7.00 -8.17
N LEU A 11 -5.82 6.35 -7.66
CA LEU A 11 -6.62 6.82 -6.55
C LEU A 11 -6.70 5.75 -5.45
N LYS A 12 -6.22 6.10 -4.26
CA LYS A 12 -6.26 5.26 -3.07
C LYS A 12 -7.04 5.97 -1.97
N THR A 13 -8.03 5.29 -1.41
CA THR A 13 -8.84 5.78 -0.29
C THR A 13 -8.85 4.76 0.85
N CYS A 14 -9.23 5.21 2.05
CA CYS A 14 -9.38 4.35 3.23
C CYS A 14 -10.67 4.67 3.98
N GLY A 15 -10.91 4.01 5.11
CA GLY A 15 -12.13 4.19 5.90
C GLY A 15 -13.37 3.66 5.18
N THR A 16 -14.41 4.48 5.08
CA THR A 16 -15.71 4.15 4.47
C THR A 16 -15.97 4.91 3.17
N THR A 17 -14.92 5.49 2.56
CA THR A 17 -15.04 6.20 1.28
C THR A 17 -15.53 5.25 0.18
N THR A 18 -16.48 5.72 -0.63
CA THR A 18 -17.09 4.95 -1.71
C THR A 18 -16.32 5.10 -3.04
N LEU A 19 -15.08 4.61 -3.06
CA LEU A 19 -14.11 4.78 -4.15
C LEU A 19 -14.71 4.57 -5.55
N LEU A 20 -15.39 3.44 -5.78
CA LEU A 20 -15.86 3.08 -7.12
C LEU A 20 -16.90 4.07 -7.68
N ARG A 21 -17.55 4.88 -6.85
CA ARG A 21 -18.50 5.89 -7.33
C ARG A 21 -17.85 6.98 -8.18
N CYS A 22 -16.53 7.15 -8.13
CA CYS A 22 -15.85 8.11 -9.00
C CYS A 22 -15.75 7.64 -10.46
N ILE A 23 -15.95 6.35 -10.76
CA ILE A 23 -15.75 5.79 -12.12
C ILE A 23 -16.62 6.49 -13.16
N ALA A 24 -17.91 6.74 -12.87
CA ALA A 24 -18.78 7.47 -13.78
C ALA A 24 -18.22 8.87 -14.11
N THR A 25 -17.78 9.60 -13.09
CA THR A 25 -17.19 10.93 -13.27
C THR A 25 -15.90 10.88 -14.06
N LEU A 26 -15.03 9.89 -13.83
CA LEU A 26 -13.78 9.72 -14.56
C LEU A 26 -14.02 9.41 -16.05
N ILE A 27 -14.99 8.56 -16.37
CA ILE A 27 -15.40 8.29 -17.77
C ILE A 27 -15.86 9.58 -18.46
N ASP A 28 -16.71 10.36 -17.80
CA ASP A 28 -17.23 11.61 -18.37
C ASP A 28 -16.14 12.68 -18.55
N LEU A 29 -15.19 12.76 -17.61
CA LEU A 29 -14.05 13.67 -17.71
C LEU A 29 -13.10 13.24 -18.82
N GLY A 30 -12.78 11.95 -18.94
CA GLY A 30 -11.96 11.42 -20.03
C GLY A 30 -12.52 11.79 -21.39
N ARG A 31 -13.83 11.57 -21.59
CA ARG A 31 -14.52 11.93 -22.84
C ARG A 31 -14.43 13.41 -23.19
N LYS A 32 -14.58 14.29 -22.21
CA LYS A 32 -14.43 15.75 -22.42
C LYS A 32 -13.03 16.13 -22.87
N LEU A 33 -12.03 15.32 -22.53
CA LEU A 33 -10.63 15.48 -22.95
C LEU A 33 -10.30 14.72 -24.25
N GLY A 34 -11.27 14.03 -24.86
CA GLY A 34 -11.01 13.15 -26.00
C GLY A 34 -10.23 11.89 -25.64
N LEU A 35 -10.22 11.52 -24.35
CA LEU A 35 -9.61 10.31 -23.82
C LEU A 35 -10.66 9.24 -23.53
N GLU A 36 -10.22 8.00 -23.56
CA GLU A 36 -11.05 6.84 -23.29
C GLU A 36 -10.28 5.89 -22.36
N ILE A 37 -11.00 5.18 -21.50
CA ILE A 37 -10.37 4.22 -20.59
C ILE A 37 -10.13 2.93 -21.37
N ASP A 38 -8.87 2.52 -21.46
CA ASP A 38 -8.42 1.28 -22.09
C ASP A 38 -7.85 0.28 -21.07
N TRP A 39 -7.59 0.72 -19.83
CA TRP A 39 -7.13 -0.12 -18.73
C TRP A 39 -7.76 0.28 -17.39
N VAL A 40 -8.24 -0.71 -16.63
CA VAL A 40 -8.71 -0.54 -15.25
C VAL A 40 -8.14 -1.64 -14.37
N GLY A 41 -7.35 -1.25 -13.38
CA GLY A 41 -6.99 -2.06 -12.22
C GLY A 41 -7.71 -1.54 -10.97
N TYR A 42 -8.59 -2.36 -10.40
CA TYR A 42 -9.18 -2.12 -9.09
C TYR A 42 -8.70 -3.20 -8.14
N SER A 43 -8.21 -2.82 -6.95
CA SER A 43 -7.81 -3.82 -5.97
C SER A 43 -7.99 -3.34 -4.56
N ARG A 44 -8.18 -4.28 -3.64
CA ARG A 44 -8.18 -4.02 -2.19
C ARG A 44 -7.88 -5.29 -1.42
N LYS A 45 -7.29 -5.12 -0.24
CA LYS A 45 -7.26 -6.20 0.76
C LYS A 45 -8.68 -6.46 1.28
N ASN A 46 -8.92 -7.67 1.77
CA ASN A 46 -10.11 -7.95 2.57
C ASN A 46 -10.20 -6.99 3.78
N PHE A 47 -11.40 -6.43 3.99
CA PHE A 47 -11.68 -5.50 5.08
C PHE A 47 -11.65 -6.20 6.44
N SER A 48 -11.25 -5.46 7.47
CA SER A 48 -11.43 -5.89 8.87
C SER A 48 -12.89 -5.87 9.28
N PHE A 49 -13.66 -4.90 8.77
CA PHE A 49 -15.08 -4.69 9.09
C PHE A 49 -15.89 -4.47 7.80
N PRO A 50 -16.16 -5.52 7.01
CA PRO A 50 -16.90 -5.39 5.75
C PRO A 50 -18.33 -4.86 5.93
N GLY A 51 -18.97 -5.12 7.09
CA GLY A 51 -20.32 -4.65 7.40
C GLY A 51 -20.46 -3.13 7.55
N ASP A 52 -19.35 -2.41 7.82
CA ASP A 52 -19.34 -0.96 7.99
C ASP A 52 -19.20 -0.21 6.65
N GLN A 53 -18.93 -0.94 5.56
CA GLN A 53 -18.76 -0.34 4.25
C GLN A 53 -20.11 0.04 3.62
N ALA A 54 -20.12 1.15 2.87
CA ALA A 54 -21.28 1.60 2.13
C ALA A 54 -21.27 1.03 0.71
N PHE A 55 -22.44 0.91 0.08
CA PHE A 55 -22.57 0.54 -1.33
C PHE A 55 -21.67 1.43 -2.22
N PRO A 56 -20.85 0.87 -3.13
CA PRO A 56 -20.86 -0.53 -3.59
C PRO A 56 -19.84 -1.47 -2.91
N HIS A 57 -19.31 -1.15 -1.73
CA HIS A 57 -18.14 -1.82 -1.13
C HIS A 57 -18.45 -2.85 -0.03
N GLN A 58 -19.69 -3.31 0.10
CA GLN A 58 -20.06 -4.29 1.15
C GLN A 58 -19.56 -5.70 0.86
N SER A 59 -19.33 -6.03 -0.41
CA SER A 59 -18.79 -7.32 -0.85
C SER A 59 -18.07 -7.16 -2.17
N PHE A 60 -17.15 -8.08 -2.48
CA PHE A 60 -16.48 -8.05 -3.78
C PHE A 60 -17.45 -8.30 -4.94
N HIS A 61 -18.49 -9.12 -4.73
CA HIS A 61 -19.53 -9.31 -5.73
C HIS A 61 -20.26 -7.99 -6.08
N GLN A 62 -20.62 -7.20 -5.07
CA GLN A 62 -21.25 -5.89 -5.27
C GLN A 62 -20.33 -4.91 -6.02
N GLU A 63 -19.02 -4.96 -5.75
CA GLU A 63 -18.02 -4.14 -6.44
C GLU A 63 -17.92 -4.52 -7.92
N LEU A 64 -17.93 -5.82 -8.23
CA LEU A 64 -17.94 -6.33 -9.60
C LEU A 64 -19.23 -5.97 -10.34
N ASP A 65 -20.40 -6.14 -9.71
CA ASP A 65 -21.68 -5.75 -10.30
C ASP A 65 -21.74 -4.24 -10.59
N TYR A 66 -21.17 -3.42 -9.70
CA TYR A 66 -21.10 -1.98 -9.90
C TYR A 66 -20.20 -1.60 -11.08
N LEU A 67 -19.00 -2.19 -11.16
CA LEU A 67 -18.09 -2.02 -12.30
C LEU A 67 -18.77 -2.46 -13.61
N ASN A 68 -19.41 -3.63 -13.60
CA ASN A 68 -20.13 -4.20 -14.73
C ASN A 68 -21.39 -3.40 -15.13
N GLY A 69 -21.91 -2.55 -14.23
CA GLY A 69 -23.03 -1.66 -14.51
C GLY A 69 -22.67 -0.47 -15.42
N HIS A 70 -21.39 -0.14 -15.57
CA HIS A 70 -20.95 0.95 -16.42
C HIS A 70 -20.85 0.49 -17.88
N ARG A 71 -21.94 0.59 -18.65
CA ARG A 71 -22.01 0.16 -20.08
C ARG A 71 -20.81 0.57 -20.93
N ASN A 72 -20.41 1.85 -20.82
CA ASN A 72 -19.30 2.41 -21.59
C ASN A 72 -17.94 1.77 -21.26
N LEU A 73 -17.81 1.29 -20.02
CA LEU A 73 -16.66 0.53 -19.58
C LEU A 73 -16.77 -0.90 -20.13
N CYS A 74 -17.89 -1.58 -19.91
CA CYS A 74 -18.04 -3.02 -20.15
C CYS A 74 -18.14 -3.41 -21.62
N GLU A 75 -18.74 -2.56 -22.48
CA GLU A 75 -18.76 -2.80 -23.92
C GLU A 75 -17.37 -2.76 -24.54
N ARG A 76 -16.39 -2.18 -23.84
CA ARG A 76 -15.01 -2.00 -24.30
C ARG A 76 -13.99 -2.82 -23.54
N LEU A 77 -14.18 -2.90 -22.23
CA LEU A 77 -13.29 -3.50 -21.25
C LEU A 77 -14.04 -4.66 -20.59
N ASP A 78 -13.94 -5.83 -21.21
CA ASP A 78 -14.32 -7.08 -20.56
C ASP A 78 -13.26 -7.37 -19.48
N GLY A 79 -13.69 -7.33 -18.22
CA GLY A 79 -12.81 -7.42 -17.05
C GLY A 79 -13.26 -8.48 -16.09
N SER A 80 -12.30 -9.08 -15.39
CA SER A 80 -12.56 -10.19 -14.48
C SER A 80 -12.06 -9.89 -13.06
N GLY A 81 -12.82 -10.42 -12.08
CA GLY A 81 -12.50 -10.34 -10.66
C GLY A 81 -11.80 -11.60 -10.16
N TYR A 82 -10.79 -11.43 -9.32
CA TYR A 82 -9.92 -12.47 -8.80
C TYR A 82 -9.72 -12.30 -7.30
N THR A 83 -9.58 -13.43 -6.59
CA THR A 83 -9.21 -13.45 -5.17
C THR A 83 -7.90 -14.20 -5.02
N LEU A 84 -6.88 -13.52 -4.50
CA LEU A 84 -5.57 -14.09 -4.23
C LEU A 84 -5.41 -14.33 -2.73
N GLY A 85 -4.94 -15.53 -2.38
CA GLY A 85 -4.74 -15.93 -0.99
C GLY A 85 -5.96 -16.65 -0.37
N PRO A 86 -5.85 -17.08 0.88
CA PRO A 86 -6.90 -17.83 1.58
C PRO A 86 -8.11 -16.94 1.88
N VAL A 87 -9.28 -17.32 1.35
CA VAL A 87 -10.56 -16.65 1.66
C VAL A 87 -10.91 -16.67 3.16
N THR A 88 -10.28 -17.57 3.92
CA THR A 88 -10.43 -17.72 5.38
C THR A 88 -9.47 -16.84 6.19
N SER A 89 -8.57 -16.08 5.55
CA SER A 89 -7.59 -15.22 6.23
C SER A 89 -7.27 -13.98 5.37
N ASP A 90 -6.08 -13.39 5.52
CA ASP A 90 -5.66 -12.26 4.70
C ASP A 90 -5.61 -12.64 3.20
N HIS A 91 -6.45 -11.99 2.39
CA HIS A 91 -6.54 -12.16 0.94
C HIS A 91 -6.71 -10.81 0.24
N TRP A 92 -6.44 -10.80 -1.06
CA TRP A 92 -6.47 -9.63 -1.92
C TRP A 92 -7.46 -9.83 -3.06
N PHE A 93 -8.36 -8.86 -3.21
CA PHE A 93 -9.31 -8.79 -4.30
C PHE A 93 -8.74 -7.92 -5.40
N VAL A 94 -8.83 -8.40 -6.64
CA VAL A 94 -8.32 -7.72 -7.83
C VAL A 94 -9.34 -7.81 -8.93
N PHE A 95 -9.66 -6.70 -9.57
CA PHE A 95 -10.35 -6.64 -10.85
C PHE A 95 -9.39 -6.03 -11.86
N VAL A 96 -9.25 -6.69 -13.01
CA VAL A 96 -8.46 -6.19 -14.13
C VAL A 96 -9.33 -6.23 -15.37
N ALA A 97 -9.35 -5.12 -16.10
CA ALA A 97 -9.89 -5.03 -17.44
C ALA A 97 -8.88 -4.29 -18.31
N ASP A 98 -8.38 -4.94 -19.36
CA ASP A 98 -7.24 -4.47 -20.13
C ASP A 98 -7.46 -4.68 -21.62
N HIS A 99 -7.55 -3.58 -22.36
CA HIS A 99 -7.60 -3.55 -23.82
C HIS A 99 -6.54 -2.60 -24.38
N THR A 100 -5.48 -2.35 -23.61
CA THR A 100 -4.40 -1.47 -24.05
C THR A 100 -3.67 -2.08 -25.24
N VAL A 101 -3.61 -1.35 -26.34
CA VAL A 101 -2.81 -1.74 -27.52
C VAL A 101 -1.35 -1.43 -27.23
N ARG A 102 -0.63 -2.42 -26.70
CA ARG A 102 0.80 -2.30 -26.41
C ARG A 102 1.61 -2.39 -27.71
N SER A 103 2.28 -1.32 -28.11
CA SER A 103 3.33 -1.41 -29.13
C SER A 103 4.53 -2.14 -28.51
N ASN A 104 5.12 -3.08 -29.25
CA ASN A 104 6.25 -3.87 -28.75
C ASN A 104 7.38 -2.94 -28.29
N LEU A 105 7.63 -2.94 -26.97
CA LEU A 105 8.75 -2.36 -26.23
C LEU A 105 8.58 -0.87 -25.82
N VAL A 106 8.53 -0.61 -24.50
CA VAL A 106 9.47 0.28 -23.73
C VAL A 106 8.88 0.75 -22.38
N ASP A 107 7.55 0.78 -22.17
CA ASP A 107 6.97 1.19 -20.87
C ASP A 107 6.35 -0.01 -20.14
N THR A 108 7.01 -0.48 -19.06
CA THR A 108 6.53 -1.58 -18.20
C THR A 108 5.97 -1.03 -16.88
N ASP A 109 4.77 -1.40 -16.48
CA ASP A 109 4.15 -0.99 -15.24
C ASP A 109 4.33 -2.01 -14.12
N ARG A 110 4.53 -1.48 -12.91
CA ARG A 110 4.58 -2.24 -11.67
C ARG A 110 4.01 -1.41 -10.55
N VAL A 111 3.28 -2.04 -9.64
CA VAL A 111 2.81 -1.44 -8.39
C VAL A 111 3.08 -2.43 -7.26
N LEU A 112 3.95 -2.01 -6.34
CA LEU A 112 4.22 -2.70 -5.07
C LEU A 112 3.34 -2.07 -3.99
N ASP A 113 2.61 -2.87 -3.23
CA ASP A 113 1.94 -2.44 -1.99
C ASP A 113 2.38 -3.33 -0.82
N ILE A 114 2.74 -2.69 0.30
CA ILE A 114 3.12 -3.32 1.56
C ILE A 114 2.13 -2.85 2.63
N MET A 115 1.23 -3.75 3.04
CA MET A 115 0.16 -3.51 4.01
C MET A 115 0.56 -4.14 5.35
N MET A 116 0.85 -3.30 6.33
CA MET A 116 1.48 -3.66 7.60
C MET A 116 0.50 -3.56 8.75
N PHE A 117 0.52 -4.54 9.63
CA PHE A 117 -0.40 -4.63 10.77
C PHE A 117 0.39 -4.78 12.07
N ASP A 118 -0.21 -4.29 13.15
CA ASP A 118 0.38 -4.35 14.49
C ASP A 118 1.77 -3.69 14.50
N ILE A 119 1.85 -2.44 14.01
CA ILE A 119 3.12 -1.69 13.98
C ILE A 119 3.66 -1.52 15.40
N ASP A 120 4.98 -1.42 15.55
CA ASP A 120 5.59 -1.33 16.86
C ASP A 120 5.05 -0.10 17.63
N PRO A 121 4.60 -0.25 18.90
CA PRO A 121 4.00 0.85 19.64
C PRO A 121 4.88 2.09 19.79
N SER A 122 6.21 1.92 19.84
CA SER A 122 7.12 3.07 19.93
C SER A 122 7.18 3.85 18.62
N ILE A 123 6.95 3.18 17.49
CA ILE A 123 6.81 3.83 16.18
C ILE A 123 5.41 4.42 16.02
N ALA A 124 4.37 3.69 16.42
CA ALA A 124 2.99 4.18 16.40
C ALA A 124 2.82 5.50 17.16
N GLN A 125 3.51 5.65 18.31
CA GLN A 125 3.47 6.86 19.14
C GLN A 125 3.88 8.13 18.38
N ILE A 126 4.81 8.03 17.43
CA ILE A 126 5.24 9.16 16.59
C ILE A 126 4.03 9.78 15.88
N PHE A 127 3.03 9.00 15.50
CA PHE A 127 1.90 9.44 14.70
C PHE A 127 0.69 9.92 15.52
N TYR A 128 0.85 10.14 16.82
CA TYR A 128 -0.14 10.82 17.66
C TYR A 128 0.14 12.32 17.70
N TYR A 129 -0.87 13.12 17.36
CA TYR A 129 -0.73 14.58 17.22
C TYR A 129 -0.33 15.25 18.54
N ASP A 130 -0.91 14.79 19.66
CA ASP A 130 -0.62 15.30 21.01
C ASP A 130 0.79 14.94 21.54
N SER A 131 1.58 14.16 20.80
CA SER A 131 2.99 13.90 21.14
C SER A 131 3.91 15.10 20.86
N TYR A 132 3.38 16.15 20.25
CA TYR A 132 4.12 17.35 19.86
C TYR A 132 3.63 18.56 20.63
N GLU A 133 4.58 19.37 21.10
CA GLU A 133 4.28 20.62 21.78
C GLU A 133 3.49 21.56 20.86
N LYS A 134 2.46 22.20 21.45
CA LYS A 134 1.68 23.26 20.82
C LYS A 134 2.43 24.58 20.96
N ASN A 135 2.43 25.37 19.90
CA ASN A 135 2.92 26.74 19.94
C ASN A 135 1.71 27.68 19.76
N GLU A 136 1.36 28.45 20.78
CA GLU A 136 0.17 29.32 20.75
C GLU A 136 0.25 30.43 19.70
N ASP A 137 1.47 30.78 19.26
CA ASP A 137 1.72 31.83 18.28
C ASP A 137 1.70 31.33 16.82
N GLU A 138 1.55 30.02 16.57
CA GLU A 138 1.58 29.45 15.21
C GLU A 138 0.16 29.24 14.63
N THR A 139 0.02 29.39 13.31
CA THR A 139 -1.27 29.07 12.66
C THR A 139 -1.51 27.57 12.66
N LYS A 140 -2.77 27.15 12.53
CA LYS A 140 -3.10 25.71 12.48
C LYS A 140 -2.41 24.98 11.33
N ASP A 141 -2.28 25.64 10.18
CA ASP A 141 -1.59 25.07 9.01
C ASP A 141 -0.08 24.95 9.24
N ASP A 142 0.54 25.93 9.92
CA ASP A 142 1.96 25.87 10.29
C ASP A 142 2.23 24.76 11.32
N GLU A 143 1.35 24.60 12.31
CA GLU A 143 1.40 23.50 13.28
C GLU A 143 1.35 22.15 12.56
N ILE A 144 0.35 21.94 11.69
CA ILE A 144 0.19 20.71 10.90
C ILE A 144 1.44 20.46 10.07
N ALA A 145 1.96 21.46 9.36
CA ALA A 145 3.15 21.31 8.51
C ALA A 145 4.40 20.94 9.33
N ARG A 146 4.59 21.59 10.48
CA ARG A 146 5.70 21.32 11.41
C ARG A 146 5.61 19.90 11.98
N ILE A 147 4.45 19.49 12.48
CA ILE A 147 4.23 18.14 13.03
C ILE A 147 4.40 17.09 11.94
N SER A 148 3.81 17.29 10.76
CA SER A 148 3.95 16.39 9.61
C SER A 148 5.42 16.17 9.24
N ARG A 149 6.22 17.25 9.22
CA ARG A 149 7.66 17.15 8.96
C ARG A 149 8.38 16.38 10.06
N ARG A 150 8.08 16.65 11.34
CA ARG A 150 8.68 15.91 12.46
C ARG A 150 8.34 14.42 12.43
N GLN A 151 7.07 14.07 12.17
CA GLN A 151 6.64 12.67 12.03
C GLN A 151 7.37 11.96 10.89
N THR A 152 7.54 12.64 9.75
CA THR A 152 8.25 12.12 8.58
C THR A 152 9.71 11.80 8.91
N CYS A 153 10.44 12.75 9.51
CA CYS A 153 11.86 12.57 9.83
C CYS A 153 12.10 11.60 11.00
N GLN A 154 11.29 11.68 12.07
CA GLN A 154 11.48 10.82 13.26
C GLN A 154 11.19 9.34 12.98
N SER A 155 10.26 9.06 12.07
CA SER A 155 9.97 7.69 11.64
C SER A 155 10.96 7.17 10.58
N GLY A 156 11.76 8.05 9.97
CA GLY A 156 12.67 7.72 8.88
C GLY A 156 11.99 7.56 7.52
N ILE A 157 10.74 8.02 7.36
CA ILE A 157 10.01 7.99 6.08
C ILE A 157 10.73 8.81 5.01
N ASP A 158 11.36 9.93 5.39
CA ASP A 158 12.17 10.77 4.51
C ASP A 158 13.36 10.04 3.87
N THR A 159 13.78 8.92 4.44
CA THR A 159 14.90 8.11 3.92
C THR A 159 14.47 6.96 3.01
N LEU A 160 13.16 6.65 2.91
CA LEU A 160 12.66 5.51 2.14
C LEU A 160 12.85 5.72 0.63
N CYS A 161 12.62 6.93 0.15
CA CYS A 161 12.74 7.33 -1.25
C CYS A 161 13.64 8.57 -1.37
N PRO A 162 14.98 8.43 -1.27
CA PRO A 162 15.89 9.58 -1.32
C PRO A 162 15.71 10.40 -2.60
N GLY A 163 15.61 11.72 -2.44
CA GLY A 163 15.41 12.67 -3.54
C GLY A 163 13.95 12.86 -3.98
N ALA A 164 12.99 12.11 -3.40
CA ALA A 164 11.58 12.34 -3.65
C ALA A 164 11.10 13.65 -3.00
N ILE A 165 10.18 14.34 -3.67
CA ILE A 165 9.46 15.47 -3.08
C ILE A 165 8.32 14.90 -2.25
N ILE A 166 8.34 15.15 -0.93
CA ILE A 166 7.37 14.65 0.03
C ILE A 166 6.35 15.75 0.37
N ASP A 167 5.08 15.43 0.23
CA ASP A 167 3.95 16.17 0.78
C ASP A 167 3.28 15.32 1.87
N ALA A 168 3.36 15.77 3.12
CA ALA A 168 2.97 15.01 4.29
C ALA A 168 1.94 15.76 5.12
N ARG A 169 1.03 15.01 5.74
CA ARG A 169 -0.05 15.53 6.59
C ARG A 169 -0.26 14.65 7.82
N ALA A 170 -0.15 15.28 8.98
CA ALA A 170 -0.56 14.77 10.28
C ALA A 170 -2.06 14.99 10.48
N PHE A 171 -2.71 14.08 11.20
CA PHE A 171 -4.15 14.13 11.51
C PHE A 171 -4.38 14.17 13.02
N GLU A 172 -5.47 14.82 13.42
CA GLU A 172 -5.93 14.88 14.81
C GLU A 172 -7.10 13.90 15.04
N PRO A 173 -7.11 13.19 16.19
CA PRO A 173 -6.11 13.21 17.26
C PRO A 173 -4.81 12.44 16.93
N CYS A 174 -4.86 11.61 15.90
CA CYS A 174 -3.72 10.84 15.42
C CYS A 174 -3.91 10.43 13.96
N GLY A 175 -2.84 9.94 13.35
CA GLY A 175 -2.82 9.50 11.96
C GLY A 175 -1.85 10.32 11.12
N TYR A 176 -1.41 9.71 10.02
CA TYR A 176 -0.47 10.34 9.11
C TYR A 176 -0.71 9.84 7.69
N SER A 177 -0.55 10.74 6.73
CA SER A 177 -0.54 10.43 5.30
C SER A 177 0.57 11.20 4.63
N MET A 178 1.20 10.60 3.62
CA MET A 178 2.08 11.33 2.72
C MET A 178 2.01 10.81 1.30
N ASN A 179 2.34 11.71 0.38
CA ASN A 179 2.66 11.40 -1.00
C ASN A 179 4.11 11.79 -1.24
N ALA A 180 4.79 11.00 -2.04
CA ALA A 180 6.12 11.30 -2.54
C ALA A 180 6.13 11.15 -4.06
N VAL A 181 6.80 12.06 -4.75
CA VAL A 181 7.03 11.97 -6.19
C VAL A 181 8.52 12.01 -6.47
N LEU A 182 8.99 11.06 -7.28
CA LEU A 182 10.36 10.98 -7.78
C LEU A 182 10.32 10.71 -9.28
N PHE A 183 10.55 11.75 -10.09
CA PHE A 183 10.36 11.71 -11.54
C PHE A 183 8.95 11.22 -11.93
N ARG A 184 8.85 10.07 -12.63
CA ARG A 184 7.58 9.45 -13.03
C ARG A 184 7.02 8.51 -11.95
N SER A 185 7.76 8.25 -10.89
CA SER A 185 7.32 7.34 -9.84
C SER A 185 6.67 8.08 -8.68
N TYR A 186 5.63 7.49 -8.12
CA TYR A 186 5.03 7.92 -6.86
C TYR A 186 5.34 6.92 -5.75
N SER A 187 5.24 7.39 -4.51
CA SER A 187 4.98 6.53 -3.37
C SER A 187 3.97 7.20 -2.45
N THR A 188 3.22 6.42 -1.69
CA THR A 188 2.28 6.95 -0.70
C THR A 188 2.25 6.08 0.54
N ILE A 189 2.11 6.72 1.69
CA ILE A 189 2.01 6.07 3.00
C ILE A 189 0.78 6.58 3.71
N HIS A 190 0.01 5.66 4.31
CA HIS A 190 -1.12 5.96 5.19
C HIS A 190 -0.99 5.16 6.48
N ILE A 191 -1.16 5.82 7.62
CA ILE A 191 -0.92 5.26 8.95
C ILE A 191 -2.12 5.52 9.87
N THR A 192 -2.58 4.43 10.50
CA THR A 192 -3.58 4.38 11.57
C THR A 192 -2.86 3.83 12.82
N PRO A 193 -2.37 4.69 13.74
CA PRO A 193 -1.51 4.26 14.84
C PRO A 193 -2.28 3.59 16.00
N GLU A 194 -3.61 3.64 16.00
CA GLU A 194 -4.44 3.14 17.09
C GLU A 194 -4.18 1.66 17.39
N ARG A 195 -3.93 1.34 18.66
CA ARG A 195 -3.48 0.01 19.08
C ARG A 195 -4.43 -1.13 18.70
N SER A 196 -5.74 -0.88 18.70
CA SER A 196 -6.77 -1.88 18.38
C SER A 196 -6.87 -2.20 16.88
N SER A 197 -6.40 -1.30 16.03
CA SER A 197 -6.57 -1.34 14.58
C SER A 197 -5.32 -0.86 13.84
N SER A 198 -4.16 -1.11 14.45
CA SER A 198 -2.88 -0.56 14.01
C SER A 198 -2.55 -1.03 12.59
N TYR A 199 -2.39 -0.05 11.70
CA TYR A 199 -2.21 -0.26 10.28
C TYR A 199 -1.27 0.78 9.67
N ALA A 200 -0.42 0.34 8.76
CA ALA A 200 0.32 1.23 7.87
C ALA A 200 0.35 0.62 6.47
N SER A 201 0.29 1.45 5.43
CA SER A 201 0.50 1.01 4.05
C SER A 201 1.64 1.79 3.41
N PHE A 202 2.39 1.13 2.52
CA PHE A 202 3.36 1.76 1.63
C PHE A 202 3.11 1.24 0.22
N GLU A 203 2.79 2.13 -0.71
CA GLU A 203 2.57 1.80 -2.12
C GLU A 203 3.52 2.60 -3.00
N THR A 204 4.02 1.99 -4.08
CA THR A 204 4.84 2.67 -5.07
C THR A 204 4.78 2.00 -6.44
N ASN A 205 4.92 2.79 -7.50
CA ASN A 205 5.18 2.28 -8.86
C ASN A 205 6.67 2.38 -9.26
N GLN A 206 7.59 2.52 -8.30
CA GLN A 206 9.00 2.62 -8.61
C GLN A 206 9.52 1.33 -9.24
N LYS A 207 10.12 1.45 -10.42
CA LYS A 207 10.69 0.32 -11.18
C LYS A 207 12.13 0.10 -10.73
N VAL A 208 12.38 -0.98 -9.98
CA VAL A 208 13.72 -1.35 -9.51
C VAL A 208 14.05 -2.80 -9.89
N SER A 209 15.35 -3.08 -10.06
CA SER A 209 15.82 -4.44 -10.40
C SER A 209 15.66 -5.44 -9.24
N SER A 210 15.60 -4.96 -7.99
CA SER A 210 15.22 -5.75 -6.81
C SER A 210 14.55 -4.84 -5.79
N TYR A 211 13.38 -5.25 -5.29
CA TYR A 211 12.66 -4.55 -4.22
C TYR A 211 13.21 -4.87 -2.83
N ARG A 212 14.18 -5.78 -2.70
CA ARG A 212 14.66 -6.30 -1.40
C ARG A 212 15.05 -5.19 -0.41
N SER A 213 15.85 -4.23 -0.86
CA SER A 213 16.29 -3.11 0.00
C SER A 213 15.12 -2.21 0.41
N LEU A 214 14.22 -1.91 -0.53
CA LEU A 214 13.04 -1.10 -0.26
C LEU A 214 12.11 -1.78 0.76
N ILE A 215 11.79 -3.06 0.54
CA ILE A 215 10.98 -3.87 1.45
C ILE A 215 11.62 -3.89 2.84
N ASN A 216 12.92 -4.16 2.94
CA ASN A 216 13.63 -4.16 4.21
C ASN A 216 13.57 -2.80 4.92
N ASN A 217 13.71 -1.70 4.18
CA ASN A 217 13.66 -0.36 4.75
C ASN A 217 12.26 -0.02 5.25
N VAL A 218 11.22 -0.29 4.48
CA VAL A 218 9.82 -0.08 4.90
C VAL A 218 9.48 -0.92 6.13
N VAL A 219 9.81 -2.22 6.12
CA VAL A 219 9.55 -3.11 7.27
C VAL A 219 10.38 -2.68 8.49
N ARG A 220 11.60 -2.16 8.31
CA ARG A 220 12.41 -1.60 9.42
C ARG A 220 11.80 -0.35 10.02
N THR A 221 11.24 0.52 9.18
CA THR A 221 10.59 1.76 9.59
C THR A 221 9.41 1.46 10.51
N PHE A 222 8.50 0.57 10.10
CA PHE A 222 7.25 0.34 10.84
C PHE A 222 7.29 -0.82 11.84
N ARG A 223 8.25 -1.73 11.71
CA ARG A 223 8.46 -2.91 12.59
C ARG A 223 7.16 -3.70 12.87
N PRO A 224 6.37 -4.06 11.83
CA PRO A 224 5.10 -4.73 12.03
C PRO A 224 5.27 -6.16 12.54
N LYS A 225 4.25 -6.71 13.20
CA LYS A 225 4.24 -8.16 13.52
C LYS A 225 3.87 -9.01 12.32
N ARG A 226 3.10 -8.47 11.38
CA ARG A 226 2.73 -9.13 10.14
C ARG A 226 2.48 -8.11 9.03
N PHE A 227 2.67 -8.52 7.79
CA PHE A 227 2.35 -7.69 6.64
C PHE A 227 1.93 -8.54 5.44
N VAL A 228 1.14 -7.93 4.58
CA VAL A 228 0.76 -8.45 3.27
C VAL A 228 1.53 -7.65 2.22
N MET A 229 2.08 -8.33 1.23
CA MET A 229 2.75 -7.67 0.11
C MET A 229 2.13 -8.11 -1.19
N THR A 230 1.77 -7.15 -2.03
CA THR A 230 1.22 -7.39 -3.37
C THR A 230 2.09 -6.75 -4.44
N LEU A 231 2.17 -7.40 -5.59
CA LEU A 231 2.76 -6.85 -6.80
C LEU A 231 1.79 -7.06 -7.94
N MET A 232 1.38 -5.97 -8.56
CA MET A 232 0.74 -5.97 -9.88
C MET A 232 1.77 -5.49 -10.88
N ALA A 233 2.05 -6.25 -11.92
CA ALA A 233 3.06 -5.89 -12.92
C ALA A 233 2.72 -6.53 -14.27
N ASP A 234 3.05 -5.89 -15.38
CA ASP A 234 3.06 -6.61 -16.66
C ASP A 234 4.25 -7.59 -16.74
N GLU A 235 4.17 -8.54 -17.67
CA GLU A 235 5.18 -9.56 -17.90
C GLU A 235 6.56 -8.96 -18.26
N GLY A 236 6.59 -7.92 -19.09
CA GLY A 236 7.81 -7.19 -19.41
C GLY A 236 8.44 -6.60 -18.16
N GLY A 237 7.62 -6.09 -17.25
CA GLY A 237 8.04 -5.60 -15.96
C GLY A 237 8.71 -6.71 -15.15
N LEU A 238 8.09 -7.87 -15.02
CA LEU A 238 8.68 -8.97 -14.27
C LEU A 238 10.03 -9.42 -14.83
N LEU A 239 10.21 -9.35 -16.15
CA LEU A 239 11.47 -9.73 -16.81
C LEU A 239 12.64 -8.78 -16.49
N GLU A 240 12.37 -7.51 -16.17
CA GLU A 240 13.44 -6.58 -15.77
C GLU A 240 13.88 -6.78 -14.30
N MET A 241 13.13 -7.54 -13.51
CA MET A 241 13.49 -7.84 -12.12
C MET A 241 14.56 -8.94 -12.06
N LYS A 242 15.70 -8.63 -11.43
CA LYS A 242 16.75 -9.62 -11.14
C LYS A 242 16.37 -10.53 -9.98
N GLU A 243 15.57 -10.04 -9.04
CA GLU A 243 15.10 -10.79 -7.88
C GLU A 243 13.61 -10.51 -7.65
N ASN A 244 12.79 -11.56 -7.77
CA ASN A 244 11.35 -11.49 -7.52
C ASN A 244 11.05 -12.20 -6.17
N PRO A 245 10.64 -11.45 -5.12
CA PRO A 245 10.46 -12.00 -3.78
C PRO A 245 9.24 -12.95 -3.67
N TRP A 246 8.43 -13.07 -4.72
CA TRP A 246 7.31 -14.00 -4.76
C TRP A 246 7.65 -15.39 -5.30
N THR A 247 8.78 -15.56 -6.01
CA THR A 247 9.12 -16.80 -6.76
C THR A 247 9.42 -18.04 -5.92
N ASN A 248 9.94 -17.87 -4.70
CA ASN A 248 10.23 -19.01 -3.83
C ASN A 248 8.94 -19.71 -3.38
N SER A 249 9.02 -20.90 -2.77
CA SER A 249 7.88 -21.45 -2.03
C SER A 249 7.61 -20.65 -0.75
N ALA A 250 6.40 -20.74 -0.18
CA ALA A 250 6.10 -20.08 1.10
C ALA A 250 7.09 -20.50 2.20
N ALA A 251 7.37 -21.81 2.31
CA ALA A 251 8.26 -22.39 3.31
C ALA A 251 9.72 -21.89 3.20
N ALA A 252 10.22 -21.67 1.98
CA ALA A 252 11.60 -21.22 1.73
C ALA A 252 11.77 -19.70 1.87
N ALA A 253 10.70 -18.93 1.75
CA ALA A 253 10.79 -17.47 1.78
C ALA A 253 10.98 -16.92 3.19
N ARG A 254 12.10 -16.22 3.38
CA ARG A 254 12.46 -15.52 4.60
C ARG A 254 12.83 -14.08 4.27
N ILE A 255 12.27 -13.14 5.03
CA ILE A 255 12.72 -11.75 5.01
C ILE A 255 13.41 -11.50 6.34
N VAL A 256 14.66 -11.05 6.26
CA VAL A 256 15.50 -10.76 7.41
C VAL A 256 15.86 -9.29 7.36
N VAL A 257 15.37 -8.53 8.34
CA VAL A 257 15.57 -7.10 8.43
C VAL A 257 16.53 -6.82 9.59
N PRO A 258 17.76 -6.36 9.32
CA PRO A 258 18.66 -5.87 10.37
C PRO A 258 18.03 -4.65 11.04
N GLY A 259 18.11 -4.56 12.37
CA GLY A 259 17.65 -3.40 13.13
C GLY A 259 18.58 -3.11 14.31
N GLU A 260 18.53 -1.89 14.84
CA GLU A 260 19.32 -1.47 15.99
C GLU A 260 19.04 -2.32 17.24
N ARG A 261 17.80 -2.79 17.38
CA ARG A 261 17.33 -3.66 18.49
C ARG A 261 17.42 -5.15 18.15
N GLY A 262 18.33 -5.50 17.24
CA GLY A 262 18.48 -6.85 16.72
C GLY A 262 17.70 -7.09 15.42
N GLN A 263 17.84 -8.31 14.93
CA GLN A 263 17.29 -8.74 13.66
C GLN A 263 15.80 -9.09 13.79
N MET A 264 14.99 -8.70 12.81
CA MET A 264 13.61 -9.17 12.67
C MET A 264 13.54 -10.19 11.53
N ALA A 265 13.19 -11.43 11.83
CA ALA A 265 12.94 -12.45 10.84
C ALA A 265 11.44 -12.66 10.60
N PHE A 266 11.05 -12.66 9.33
CA PHE A 266 9.69 -12.93 8.88
C PHE A 266 9.66 -14.20 8.04
N LYS A 267 8.64 -15.04 8.28
CA LYS A 267 8.32 -16.20 7.45
C LYS A 267 7.10 -15.91 6.60
N ARG A 268 7.10 -16.35 5.34
CA ARG A 268 5.91 -16.26 4.50
C ARG A 268 4.97 -17.43 4.80
N SER A 269 3.71 -17.14 5.12
CA SER A 269 2.71 -18.16 5.41
C SER A 269 2.00 -18.67 4.15
N ASN A 270 1.83 -17.80 3.15
CA ASN A 270 1.23 -18.16 1.87
C ASN A 270 1.79 -17.31 0.72
N VAL A 271 1.59 -17.81 -0.49
CA VAL A 271 1.83 -17.08 -1.73
C VAL A 271 0.72 -17.45 -2.70
N ALA A 272 0.22 -16.48 -3.43
CA ALA A 272 -0.73 -16.67 -4.53
C ALA A 272 -0.29 -15.79 -5.70
N SER A 273 -0.44 -16.30 -6.91
CA SER A 273 -0.12 -15.57 -8.13
C SER A 273 -1.09 -15.95 -9.24
N ILE A 274 -1.44 -14.99 -10.09
CA ILE A 274 -2.25 -15.21 -11.27
C ILE A 274 -1.75 -14.30 -12.41
N LYS A 275 -1.81 -14.81 -13.64
CA LYS A 275 -1.62 -14.03 -14.88
C LYS A 275 -3.01 -13.84 -15.50
N VAL A 276 -3.38 -12.60 -15.80
CA VAL A 276 -4.71 -12.18 -16.23
C VAL A 276 -4.59 -11.21 -17.39
N GLU A 277 -5.64 -11.13 -18.22
CA GLU A 277 -5.75 -10.18 -19.33
C GLU A 277 -4.49 -10.08 -20.23
N GLY A 278 -3.90 -11.24 -20.57
CA GLY A 278 -2.76 -11.33 -21.49
C GLY A 278 -1.39 -11.26 -20.81
N ASP A 279 -1.05 -10.17 -20.12
CA ASP A 279 0.28 -9.96 -19.53
C ASP A 279 0.30 -9.45 -18.08
N CYS A 280 -0.85 -9.09 -17.51
CA CYS A 280 -0.92 -8.58 -16.16
C CYS A 280 -0.72 -9.72 -15.15
N CYS A 281 0.34 -9.62 -14.36
CA CYS A 281 0.69 -10.57 -13.33
C CYS A 281 0.40 -9.97 -11.95
N CYS A 282 -0.48 -10.63 -11.20
CA CYS A 282 -0.85 -10.27 -9.86
C CYS A 282 -0.26 -11.29 -8.87
N MET A 283 0.48 -10.82 -7.89
CA MET A 283 1.13 -11.66 -6.88
C MET A 283 0.83 -11.13 -5.49
N MET A 284 0.63 -12.05 -4.54
CA MET A 284 0.38 -11.76 -3.14
C MET A 284 1.19 -12.71 -2.25
N GLY A 285 1.65 -12.22 -1.11
CA GLY A 285 2.09 -13.06 -0.01
C GLY A 285 1.73 -12.47 1.35
N ASN A 286 1.73 -13.33 2.36
CA ASN A 286 1.54 -12.93 3.75
C ASN A 286 2.77 -13.29 4.58
N TRP A 287 3.29 -12.34 5.33
CA TRP A 287 4.48 -12.49 6.16
C TRP A 287 4.14 -12.28 7.63
N THR A 288 4.75 -13.09 8.50
CA THR A 288 4.58 -12.99 9.96
C THR A 288 5.94 -13.07 10.65
N LEU A 289 6.13 -12.24 11.67
CA LEU A 289 7.31 -12.22 12.52
C LEU A 289 7.50 -13.57 13.22
N VAL A 290 8.73 -14.07 13.27
CA VAL A 290 9.08 -15.33 13.93
C VAL A 290 9.12 -15.13 15.46
N GLU A 291 8.59 -16.09 16.22
CA GLU A 291 8.29 -15.96 17.65
C GLU A 291 9.48 -15.62 18.56
N ASP A 292 10.69 -16.11 18.26
CA ASP A 292 11.89 -15.82 19.07
C ASP A 292 12.26 -14.33 19.02
N ASP A 293 12.07 -13.69 17.86
CA ASP A 293 12.28 -12.25 17.69
C ASP A 293 11.11 -11.45 18.32
N ALA A 294 9.89 -11.99 18.28
CA ALA A 294 8.73 -11.38 18.93
C ALA A 294 8.88 -11.35 20.47
N ARG A 295 9.49 -12.39 21.07
CA ARG A 295 9.80 -12.44 22.51
C ARG A 295 10.90 -11.44 22.89
N ARG A 296 11.94 -11.29 22.06
CA ARG A 296 12.99 -10.27 22.28
C ARG A 296 12.44 -8.84 22.25
N MET A 297 11.61 -8.52 21.25
CA MET A 297 10.94 -7.21 21.19
C MET A 297 10.03 -6.96 22.41
N ARG A 298 9.35 -7.99 22.93
CA ARG A 298 8.57 -7.89 24.18
C ARG A 298 9.46 -7.69 25.42
N ALA A 299 10.59 -8.39 25.51
CA ALA A 299 11.48 -8.34 26.67
C ALA A 299 12.20 -6.98 26.81
N GLU A 300 12.59 -6.35 25.70
CA GLU A 300 13.17 -5.00 25.72
C GLU A 300 12.15 -3.92 26.08
N LYS A 301 10.86 -4.10 25.72
CA LYS A 301 9.76 -3.22 26.17
C LYS A 301 9.63 -3.18 27.69
N VAL A 302 9.85 -4.31 28.37
CA VAL A 302 9.80 -4.39 29.84
C VAL A 302 11.03 -3.71 30.47
N ARG A 303 12.19 -3.75 29.80
CA ARG A 303 13.42 -3.06 30.27
C ARG A 303 13.40 -1.55 30.06
N GLY A 304 12.71 -1.04 29.04
CA GLY A 304 12.53 0.40 28.79
C GLY A 304 11.53 1.10 29.72
N MET A 305 10.89 0.37 30.64
CA MET A 305 9.98 0.91 31.67
C MET A 305 10.59 0.92 33.08
N SER A 306 11.91 0.79 33.22
CA SER A 306 12.56 1.04 34.51
C SER A 306 12.76 2.53 34.72
N VAL A 307 11.96 3.04 35.67
CA VAL A 307 11.92 4.39 36.24
C VAL A 307 13.29 5.05 36.42
N SER A 308 13.39 6.30 35.97
CA SER A 308 14.02 7.39 36.73
C SER A 308 13.07 8.58 36.73
#